data_AF-C6LX15-F1
#
_entry.id   AF-C6LX15-F1
#
_cell.length_a   1.000
_cell.length_b   1.000
_cell.length_c   1.000
_cell.angle_alpha   90.00
_cell.angle_beta   90.00
_cell.angle_gamma   90.00
#
_symmetry.space_group_name_H-M   'P 1'
#
loop_
_entity.id
_entity.type
_entity.pdbx_description
1 polymer ?
#
loop_
_entity_poly.entity_id
_entity_poly.type
_entity_poly.pdbx_seq_one_letter_code
_entity_poly.pdbx_strand_id
1 'polypeptide(L)'
;MTTKNPLPYYNSVFTVLKLMDNERYLYSLRLHANSVGILCLGPDHPLLSLPCGWAIVKASYSDGAQQALATMSGRRKKGAGVLFPPAPLLTVTLARVHSSDNSSHDTQDTLSMMIYLPIRLKLIEINNSLEHSPWLLETCHTNRGFLAIGLLRYDYAQALAATLPIQSRRSIDYEHLSPEEKERSPTEEQRAAVARAVMIKLDTCATLA
;
A
#
# COMPACT_ATOMS: atom_id res chain seq x y z
N MET A 1 25.84 29.89 17.33
CA MET A 1 26.02 28.73 16.42
C MET A 1 24.65 28.29 15.94
N THR A 2 24.33 28.56 14.68
CA THR A 2 23.04 28.26 14.05
C THR A 2 22.92 26.76 13.78
N THR A 3 22.10 26.07 14.58
CA THR A 3 21.67 24.70 14.28
C THR A 3 20.72 24.75 13.09
N LYS A 4 21.28 24.61 11.88
CA LYS A 4 20.49 24.40 10.68
C LYS A 4 19.69 23.11 10.85
N ASN A 5 18.38 23.27 10.96
CA ASN A 5 17.39 22.20 10.91
C ASN A 5 17.69 21.32 9.68
N PRO A 6 17.93 20.00 9.82
CA PRO A 6 18.36 19.19 8.70
C PRO A 6 17.16 18.93 7.78
N LEU A 7 17.10 19.76 6.75
CA LEU A 7 16.43 19.57 5.45
C LEU A 7 14.88 19.56 5.45
N PRO A 8 14.28 20.20 4.43
CA PRO A 8 12.83 20.18 4.22
C PRO A 8 12.34 18.77 3.87
N TYR A 9 11.31 18.29 4.57
CA TYR A 9 10.56 17.04 4.38
C TYR A 9 9.85 16.88 3.00
N TYR A 10 10.34 17.55 1.95
CA TYR A 10 9.58 17.75 0.71
C TYR A 10 9.93 16.79 -0.43
N ASN A 11 10.98 15.97 -0.29
CA ASN A 11 11.21 14.89 -1.24
C ASN A 11 10.80 13.58 -0.57
N SER A 12 9.55 13.16 -0.79
CA SER A 12 9.07 11.81 -0.45
C SER A 12 9.76 10.78 -1.35
N VAL A 13 11.05 10.56 -1.10
CA VAL A 13 11.85 9.57 -1.82
C VAL A 13 11.46 8.21 -1.28
N PHE A 14 10.84 7.39 -2.13
CA PHE A 14 10.59 6.00 -1.83
C PHE A 14 11.72 5.16 -2.39
N THR A 15 12.22 4.23 -1.58
CA THR A 15 13.05 3.13 -2.07
C THR A 15 12.11 2.01 -2.50
N VAL A 16 12.15 1.63 -3.78
CA VAL A 16 11.30 0.56 -4.31
C VAL A 16 12.05 -0.76 -4.19
N LEU A 17 11.58 -1.61 -3.29
CA LEU A 17 12.12 -2.95 -3.01
C LEU A 17 11.33 -4.01 -3.78
N LYS A 18 12.06 -4.96 -4.38
CA LYS A 18 11.46 -6.12 -5.05
C LYS A 18 11.27 -7.26 -4.06
N LEU A 19 10.03 -7.68 -3.86
CA LEU A 19 9.71 -8.90 -3.13
C LEU A 19 9.58 -10.02 -4.15
N MET A 20 10.53 -10.95 -4.09
CA MET A 20 10.69 -12.01 -5.08
C MET A 20 10.37 -13.37 -4.48
N ASP A 21 9.83 -14.25 -5.31
CA ASP A 21 9.67 -15.67 -5.03
C ASP A 21 10.03 -16.45 -6.29
N ASN A 22 10.88 -17.48 -6.18
CA ASN A 22 11.36 -18.27 -7.32
C ASN A 22 11.83 -17.40 -8.51
N GLU A 23 12.65 -16.39 -8.22
CA GLU A 23 13.18 -15.40 -9.19
C GLU A 23 12.12 -14.49 -9.86
N ARG A 24 10.84 -14.59 -9.46
CA ARG A 24 9.76 -13.74 -9.97
C ARG A 24 9.51 -12.56 -9.06
N TYR A 25 9.40 -11.37 -9.63
CA TYR A 25 9.08 -10.13 -8.91
C TYR A 25 7.57 -10.01 -8.70
N LEU A 26 7.10 -10.65 -7.62
CA LEU A 26 5.67 -10.78 -7.32
C LEU A 26 5.06 -9.53 -6.67
N TYR A 27 5.81 -8.82 -5.81
CA TYR A 27 5.27 -7.64 -5.11
C TYR A 27 6.29 -6.52 -5.02
N SER A 28 5.82 -5.29 -5.18
CA SER A 28 6.60 -4.08 -4.99
C SER A 28 6.35 -3.47 -3.62
N LEU A 29 7.40 -3.21 -2.84
CA LEU A 29 7.33 -2.43 -1.62
C LEU A 29 7.99 -1.06 -1.82
N ARG A 30 7.18 0.01 -1.82
CA ARG A 30 7.69 1.38 -1.82
C ARG A 30 7.90 1.82 -0.37
N LEU A 31 9.15 1.83 0.08
CA LEU A 31 9.53 2.14 1.45
C LEU A 31 10.00 3.59 1.59
N HIS A 32 9.32 4.36 2.43
CA HIS A 32 9.73 5.71 2.81
C HIS A 32 10.70 5.69 4.00
N ALA A 33 11.46 6.77 4.17
CA ALA A 33 12.44 6.91 5.25
C ALA A 33 11.85 6.81 6.68
N ASN A 34 10.56 7.10 6.85
CA ASN A 34 9.84 6.95 8.12
C ASN A 34 9.26 5.53 8.34
N SER A 35 9.73 4.53 7.59
CA SER A 35 9.26 3.13 7.64
C SER A 35 7.81 2.92 7.20
N VAL A 36 7.17 3.92 6.56
CA VAL A 36 5.90 3.70 5.86
C VAL A 36 6.18 2.96 4.56
N GLY A 37 5.49 1.84 4.38
CA GLY A 37 5.56 1.01 3.19
C GLY A 37 4.23 1.02 2.45
N ILE A 38 4.29 1.21 1.13
CA ILE A 38 3.16 0.99 0.22
C ILE A 38 3.41 -0.32 -0.51
N LEU A 39 2.51 -1.28 -0.34
CA LEU A 39 2.57 -2.60 -0.95
C LEU A 39 1.73 -2.61 -2.23
N CYS A 40 2.34 -3.02 -3.33
CA CYS A 40 1.74 -3.09 -4.66
C CYS A 40 2.05 -4.47 -5.29
N LEU A 41 1.31 -4.83 -6.35
CA LEU A 41 1.70 -5.99 -7.16
C LEU A 41 3.00 -5.67 -7.93
N GLY A 42 3.81 -6.69 -8.12
CA GLY A 42 4.95 -6.68 -9.02
C GLY A 42 4.54 -7.11 -10.43
N PRO A 43 5.37 -6.81 -11.45
CA PRO A 43 5.08 -7.09 -12.85
C PRO A 43 4.94 -8.59 -13.16
N ASP A 44 5.56 -9.46 -12.36
CA ASP A 44 5.53 -10.92 -12.58
C ASP A 44 4.40 -11.60 -11.78
N HIS A 45 3.52 -10.82 -11.14
CA HIS A 45 2.43 -11.38 -10.34
C HIS A 45 1.44 -12.14 -11.25
N PRO A 46 0.98 -13.35 -10.89
CA PRO A 46 0.08 -14.16 -11.72
C PRO A 46 -1.22 -13.45 -12.14
N LEU A 47 -1.70 -12.49 -11.36
CA LEU A 47 -2.86 -11.66 -11.68
C LEU A 47 -2.64 -10.72 -12.88
N LEU A 48 -1.41 -10.44 -13.28
CA LEU A 48 -1.09 -9.61 -14.45
C LEU A 48 -0.89 -10.44 -15.72
N SER A 49 -0.79 -11.76 -15.57
CA SER A 49 -0.58 -12.72 -16.66
C SER A 49 -1.76 -13.68 -16.77
N LEU A 50 -2.98 -13.14 -16.68
CA LEU A 50 -4.20 -13.93 -16.78
C LEU A 50 -4.33 -14.55 -18.18
N PRO A 51 -4.84 -15.79 -18.30
CA PRO A 51 -5.11 -16.38 -19.61
C PRO A 51 -6.12 -15.54 -20.41
N CYS A 52 -5.99 -15.53 -21.73
CA CYS A 52 -6.92 -14.84 -22.62
C CYS A 52 -8.38 -15.23 -22.31
N GLY A 53 -9.25 -14.22 -22.21
CA GLY A 53 -10.67 -14.43 -21.91
C GLY A 53 -11.00 -14.51 -20.42
N TRP A 54 -10.06 -14.21 -19.52
CA TRP A 54 -10.36 -13.98 -18.10
C TRP A 54 -10.22 -12.50 -17.76
N ALA A 55 -11.14 -12.00 -16.94
CA ALA A 55 -11.10 -10.62 -16.44
C ALA A 55 -11.31 -10.59 -14.93
N ILE A 56 -10.69 -9.62 -14.26
CA ILE A 56 -10.93 -9.35 -12.85
C ILE A 56 -12.31 -8.69 -12.71
N VAL A 57 -13.23 -9.35 -12.00
CA VAL A 57 -14.60 -8.84 -11.80
C VAL A 57 -14.87 -8.36 -10.38
N LYS A 58 -14.08 -8.83 -9.40
CA LYS A 58 -14.27 -8.45 -8.00
C LYS A 58 -12.95 -8.52 -7.24
N ALA A 59 -12.78 -7.63 -6.28
CA ALA A 59 -11.76 -7.74 -5.24
C ALA A 59 -12.41 -7.47 -3.88
N SER A 60 -12.10 -8.28 -2.87
CA SER A 60 -12.66 -8.18 -1.52
C SER A 60 -11.54 -8.38 -0.49
N TYR A 61 -11.40 -7.45 0.45
CA TYR A 61 -10.42 -7.62 1.53
C TYR A 61 -10.84 -8.70 2.53
N SER A 62 -9.86 -9.38 3.12
CA SER A 62 -10.12 -10.37 4.15
C SER A 62 -10.67 -9.73 5.43
N ASP A 63 -11.45 -10.49 6.19
CA ASP A 63 -11.93 -10.05 7.51
C ASP A 63 -10.77 -9.69 8.45
N GLY A 64 -9.65 -10.41 8.35
CA GLY A 64 -8.44 -10.12 9.14
C GLY A 64 -7.82 -8.77 8.80
N ALA A 65 -7.79 -8.38 7.51
CA ALA A 65 -7.33 -7.07 7.10
C ALA A 65 -8.28 -5.96 7.56
N GLN A 66 -9.59 -6.16 7.41
CA GLN A 66 -10.63 -5.22 7.87
C GLN A 66 -10.59 -5.03 9.39
N GLN A 67 -10.45 -6.11 10.17
CA GLN A 67 -10.31 -6.05 11.63
C GLN A 67 -9.03 -5.33 12.05
N ALA A 68 -7.91 -5.55 11.34
CA ALA A 68 -6.66 -4.87 11.62
C ALA A 68 -6.80 -3.33 11.48
N LEU A 69 -7.66 -2.84 10.57
CA LEU A 69 -8.01 -1.42 10.48
C LEU A 69 -9.01 -0.98 11.54
N ALA A 70 -10.04 -1.79 11.82
CA ALA A 70 -11.12 -1.46 12.74
C ALA A 70 -10.64 -1.20 14.17
N THR A 71 -9.49 -1.77 14.57
CA THR A 71 -8.82 -1.44 15.85
C THR A 71 -8.56 0.07 16.03
N MET A 72 -8.54 0.86 14.95
CA MET A 72 -8.40 2.32 14.99
C MET A 72 -9.69 3.10 15.32
N SER A 73 -10.87 2.48 15.23
CA SER A 73 -12.18 3.13 15.47
C SER A 73 -12.79 2.68 16.80
N GLY A 74 -12.62 3.49 17.86
CA GLY A 74 -13.24 3.23 19.16
C GLY A 74 -12.66 4.05 20.32
N ARG A 75 -13.47 4.23 21.39
CA ARG A 75 -13.14 4.98 22.62
C ARG A 75 -11.92 4.43 23.40
N ARG A 76 -11.44 3.23 23.02
CA ARG A 76 -10.21 2.59 23.50
C ARG A 76 -9.39 2.15 22.29
N LYS A 77 -8.62 3.08 21.71
CA LYS A 77 -7.78 2.84 20.53
C LYS A 77 -6.67 1.82 20.87
N LYS A 78 -6.91 0.53 20.64
CA LYS A 78 -5.81 -0.42 20.43
C LYS A 78 -5.26 -0.06 19.05
N GLY A 79 -4.05 0.50 18.95
CA GLY A 79 -3.54 1.00 17.68
C GLY A 79 -3.59 -0.04 16.54
N ALA A 80 -3.48 0.43 15.29
CA ALA A 80 -3.50 -0.38 14.06
C ALA A 80 -2.95 -1.82 14.22
N GLY A 81 -3.71 -2.79 13.72
CA GLY A 81 -3.39 -4.20 13.80
C GLY A 81 -2.11 -4.55 13.04
N VAL A 82 -1.35 -5.50 13.59
CA VAL A 82 -0.15 -6.05 12.92
C VAL A 82 -0.54 -7.34 12.23
N LEU A 83 -0.31 -7.39 10.93
CA LEU A 83 -0.47 -8.60 10.11
C LEU A 83 0.90 -9.27 9.92
N PHE A 84 0.92 -10.59 9.98
CA PHE A 84 2.10 -11.42 9.83
C PHE A 84 1.97 -12.31 8.59
N PRO A 85 3.02 -12.48 7.77
CA PRO A 85 2.97 -13.36 6.61
C PRO A 85 2.94 -14.85 7.04
N PRO A 86 2.20 -15.73 6.33
CA PRO A 86 1.26 -15.42 5.25
C PRO A 86 -0.15 -15.12 5.80
N ALA A 87 -0.52 -13.84 5.91
CA ALA A 87 -1.89 -13.44 6.26
C ALA A 87 -2.71 -13.21 4.98
N PRO A 88 -3.94 -13.75 4.87
CA PRO A 88 -4.84 -13.41 3.77
C PRO A 88 -5.10 -11.89 3.73
N LEU A 89 -4.89 -11.25 2.59
CA LEU A 89 -5.10 -9.81 2.44
C LEU A 89 -6.31 -9.50 1.57
N LEU A 90 -6.35 -10.04 0.35
CA LEU A 90 -7.34 -9.70 -0.67
C LEU A 90 -7.72 -10.95 -1.46
N THR A 91 -9.02 -11.23 -1.58
CA THR A 91 -9.55 -12.22 -2.52
C THR A 91 -9.92 -11.53 -3.82
N VAL A 92 -9.43 -12.04 -4.94
CA VAL A 92 -9.72 -11.54 -6.29
C VAL A 92 -10.54 -12.59 -7.03
N THR A 93 -11.72 -12.21 -7.50
CA THR A 93 -12.57 -13.07 -8.34
C THR A 93 -12.40 -12.70 -9.80
N LEU A 94 -12.14 -13.71 -10.60
CA LEU A 94 -11.99 -13.67 -12.04
C LEU A 94 -13.23 -14.31 -12.66
N ALA A 95 -13.68 -13.78 -13.79
CA ALA A 95 -14.74 -14.39 -14.60
C ALA A 95 -14.28 -14.54 -16.05
N ARG A 96 -14.80 -15.56 -16.71
CA ARG A 96 -14.57 -15.76 -18.14
C ARG A 96 -15.42 -14.78 -18.96
N VAL A 97 -14.76 -14.04 -19.85
CA VAL A 97 -15.40 -13.15 -20.82
C VAL A 97 -15.73 -14.00 -22.06
N HIS A 98 -17.00 -14.37 -22.22
CA HIS A 98 -17.48 -15.05 -23.41
C HIS A 98 -17.70 -14.03 -24.54
N SER A 99 -17.18 -14.30 -25.75
CA SER A 99 -17.67 -13.60 -26.95
C SER A 99 -19.08 -14.08 -27.25
N SER A 100 -19.94 -13.18 -27.71
CA SER A 100 -21.41 -13.28 -27.76
C SER A 100 -22.02 -14.37 -28.66
N ASP A 101 -21.27 -15.40 -29.06
CA ASP A 101 -21.67 -16.29 -30.15
C ASP A 101 -22.23 -17.64 -29.71
N ASN A 102 -22.49 -17.88 -28.42
CA ASN A 102 -23.15 -19.11 -28.00
C ASN A 102 -24.19 -18.89 -26.89
N SER A 103 -25.45 -18.97 -27.32
CA SER A 103 -26.67 -18.91 -26.53
C SER A 103 -27.00 -20.26 -25.89
N SER A 104 -26.10 -20.82 -25.06
CA SER A 104 -26.46 -22.00 -24.27
C SER A 104 -25.62 -22.18 -23.00
N HIS A 105 -26.36 -22.32 -21.90
CA HIS A 105 -25.98 -22.74 -20.55
C HIS A 105 -25.22 -21.75 -19.64
N ASP A 106 -26.02 -21.13 -18.78
CA ASP A 106 -25.69 -20.31 -17.61
C ASP A 106 -24.89 -21.07 -16.53
N THR A 107 -23.57 -21.12 -16.69
CA THR A 107 -22.66 -21.15 -15.54
C THR A 107 -21.53 -20.19 -15.84
N GLN A 108 -21.52 -19.03 -15.19
CA GLN A 108 -20.38 -18.12 -15.22
C GLN A 108 -19.15 -18.87 -14.66
N ASP A 109 -18.22 -19.26 -15.53
CA ASP A 109 -16.92 -19.78 -15.13
C ASP A 109 -16.21 -18.70 -14.30
N THR A 110 -16.17 -18.90 -12.98
CA THR A 110 -15.51 -18.00 -12.03
C THR A 110 -14.39 -18.72 -11.31
N LEU A 111 -13.30 -17.98 -11.08
CA LEU A 111 -12.12 -18.45 -10.33
C LEU A 111 -11.82 -17.43 -9.25
N SER A 112 -11.43 -17.87 -8.06
CA SER A 112 -10.98 -16.97 -7.00
C SER A 112 -9.51 -17.21 -6.65
N MET A 113 -8.75 -16.14 -6.53
CA MET A 113 -7.35 -16.15 -6.11
C MET A 113 -7.21 -15.36 -4.81
N MET A 114 -6.51 -15.93 -3.83
CA MET A 114 -6.17 -15.22 -2.59
C MET A 114 -4.78 -14.59 -2.72
N ILE A 115 -4.70 -13.30 -2.45
CA ILE A 115 -3.45 -12.58 -2.26
C ILE A 115 -3.10 -12.58 -0.79
N TYR A 116 -1.93 -13.11 -0.47
CA TYR A 116 -1.40 -13.14 0.89
C TYR A 116 -0.41 -12.00 1.09
N LEU A 117 -0.37 -11.47 2.31
CA LEU A 117 0.60 -10.48 2.72
C LEU A 117 2.02 -11.10 2.71
N PRO A 118 2.98 -10.56 1.95
CA PRO A 118 4.33 -11.13 1.82
C PRO A 118 5.28 -10.70 2.94
N ILE A 119 4.93 -9.69 3.73
CA ILE A 119 5.80 -9.07 4.74
C ILE A 119 5.02 -8.78 6.03
N ARG A 120 5.73 -8.67 7.15
CA ARG A 120 5.11 -8.19 8.40
C ARG A 120 4.77 -6.70 8.27
N LEU A 121 3.53 -6.32 8.53
CA LEU A 121 3.07 -4.95 8.34
C LEU A 121 2.06 -4.54 9.42
N LYS A 122 2.26 -3.36 10.03
CA LYS A 122 1.21 -2.71 10.84
C LYS A 122 0.30 -1.93 9.90
N LEU A 123 -0.90 -2.45 9.67
CA LEU A 123 -1.79 -1.97 8.61
C LEU A 123 -2.36 -0.59 8.98
N ILE A 124 -2.13 0.41 8.12
CA ILE A 124 -2.64 1.78 8.28
C ILE A 124 -3.87 1.98 7.39
N GLU A 125 -3.80 1.48 6.15
CA GLU A 125 -4.82 1.70 5.13
C GLU A 125 -4.86 0.54 4.14
N ILE A 126 -6.05 0.24 3.63
CA ILE A 126 -6.29 -0.62 2.48
C ILE A 126 -6.95 0.20 1.38
N ASN A 127 -6.81 -0.23 0.13
CA ASN A 127 -7.36 0.46 -1.01
C ASN A 127 -8.82 0.06 -1.26
N ASN A 128 -9.75 0.70 -0.53
CA ASN A 128 -11.20 0.47 -0.66
C ASN A 128 -11.72 0.69 -2.10
N SER A 129 -10.99 1.44 -2.95
CA SER A 129 -11.36 1.60 -4.35
C SER A 129 -11.28 0.28 -5.12
N LEU A 130 -10.51 -0.72 -4.69
CA LEU A 130 -10.43 -2.02 -5.37
C LEU A 130 -11.75 -2.81 -5.31
N GLU A 131 -12.58 -2.58 -4.30
CA GLU A 131 -13.91 -3.24 -4.20
C GLU A 131 -14.88 -2.74 -5.27
N HIS A 132 -14.71 -1.49 -5.71
CA HIS A 132 -15.55 -0.82 -6.70
C HIS A 132 -14.90 -0.73 -8.08
N SER A 133 -13.57 -0.80 -8.13
CA SER A 133 -12.74 -0.61 -9.31
C SER A 133 -11.61 -1.65 -9.34
N PRO A 134 -11.93 -2.96 -9.44
CA PRO A 134 -10.94 -4.03 -9.35
C PRO A 134 -9.95 -4.05 -10.53
N TRP A 135 -10.29 -3.45 -11.67
CA TRP A 135 -9.40 -3.27 -12.83
C TRP A 135 -8.14 -2.44 -12.52
N LEU A 136 -8.12 -1.70 -11.41
CA LEU A 136 -6.93 -0.98 -10.94
C LEU A 136 -5.78 -1.94 -10.60
N LEU A 137 -6.08 -3.19 -10.24
CA LEU A 137 -5.08 -4.23 -9.99
C LEU A 137 -4.29 -4.61 -11.24
N GLU A 138 -4.84 -4.40 -12.43
CA GLU A 138 -4.18 -4.70 -13.70
C GLU A 138 -3.57 -3.43 -14.30
N THR A 139 -4.40 -2.40 -14.46
CA THR A 139 -4.05 -1.16 -15.18
C THR A 139 -3.15 -0.20 -14.39
N CYS A 140 -3.24 -0.21 -13.06
CA CYS A 140 -2.58 0.75 -12.17
C CYS A 140 -1.84 0.07 -11.01
N HIS A 141 -1.35 -1.15 -11.24
CA HIS A 141 -0.85 -2.06 -10.20
C HIS A 141 0.34 -1.52 -9.38
N THR A 142 1.09 -0.55 -9.91
CA THR A 142 2.24 0.07 -9.20
C THR A 142 1.91 1.35 -8.43
N ASN A 143 0.71 1.92 -8.60
CA ASN A 143 0.32 3.20 -8.01
C ASN A 143 -1.10 3.16 -7.38
N ARG A 144 -2.14 3.52 -8.13
CA ARG A 144 -3.54 3.61 -7.66
C ARG A 144 -4.14 2.25 -7.35
N GLY A 145 -3.56 1.17 -7.86
CA GLY A 145 -3.89 -0.22 -7.54
C GLY A 145 -3.08 -0.79 -6.38
N PHE A 146 -2.57 0.04 -5.46
CA PHE A 146 -1.88 -0.46 -4.26
C PHE A 146 -2.80 -1.39 -3.44
N LEU A 147 -2.20 -2.34 -2.75
CA LEU A 147 -2.91 -3.33 -1.94
C LEU A 147 -3.11 -2.84 -0.50
N ALA A 148 -2.06 -2.29 0.10
CA ALA A 148 -2.06 -1.85 1.48
C ALA A 148 -0.97 -0.79 1.74
N ILE A 149 -1.22 0.08 2.71
CA ILE A 149 -0.23 0.97 3.31
C ILE A 149 -0.08 0.57 4.76
N GLY A 150 1.17 0.50 5.23
CA GLY A 150 1.41 0.22 6.63
C GLY A 150 2.76 0.68 7.14
N LEU A 151 2.90 0.61 8.45
CA LEU A 151 4.15 0.89 9.15
C LEU A 151 4.93 -0.41 9.34
N LEU A 152 6.18 -0.40 8.92
CA LEU A 152 7.14 -1.43 9.28
C LEU A 152 7.85 -1.01 10.57
N ARG A 153 8.26 -1.99 11.38
CA ARG A 153 9.21 -1.68 12.46
C ARG A 153 10.51 -1.19 11.82
N TYR A 154 11.17 -0.23 12.48
CA TYR A 154 12.36 0.42 11.93
C TYR A 154 13.51 -0.56 11.63
N ASP A 155 13.80 -1.45 12.57
CA ASP A 155 14.79 -2.54 12.44
C ASP A 155 14.48 -3.45 11.23
N TYR A 156 13.21 -3.84 11.10
CA TYR A 156 12.75 -4.68 10.00
C TYR A 156 12.82 -3.96 8.65
N ALA A 157 12.44 -2.68 8.59
CA ALA A 157 12.52 -1.87 7.38
C ALA A 157 13.97 -1.72 6.88
N GLN A 158 14.91 -1.49 7.79
CA GLN A 158 16.34 -1.44 7.45
C GLN A 158 16.85 -2.79 6.94
N ALA A 159 16.47 -3.88 7.60
CA ALA A 159 16.84 -5.22 7.16
C ALA A 159 16.34 -5.51 5.74
N LEU A 160 15.06 -5.19 5.44
CA LEU A 160 14.50 -5.36 4.09
C LEU A 160 15.23 -4.51 3.05
N ALA A 161 15.55 -3.25 3.38
CA ALA A 161 16.27 -2.37 2.47
C ALA A 161 17.71 -2.82 2.18
N ALA A 162 18.32 -3.55 3.11
CA ALA A 162 19.67 -4.10 2.97
C ALA A 162 19.70 -5.44 2.21
N THR A 163 18.63 -6.24 2.31
CA THR A 163 18.60 -7.61 1.75
C THR A 163 17.87 -7.72 0.43
N LEU A 164 16.87 -6.89 0.17
CA LEU A 164 16.05 -6.99 -1.02
C LEU A 164 16.62 -6.20 -2.19
N PRO A 165 16.46 -6.69 -3.44
CA PRO A 165 16.86 -5.94 -4.62
C PRO A 165 16.13 -4.61 -4.72
N ILE A 166 16.89 -3.54 -4.94
CA ILE A 166 16.35 -2.18 -5.14
C ILE A 166 16.04 -2.01 -6.63
N GLN A 167 14.77 -1.81 -6.98
CA GLN A 167 14.36 -1.52 -8.36
C GLN A 167 14.68 -0.07 -8.75
N SER A 168 14.44 0.87 -7.84
CA SER A 168 14.75 2.29 -8.04
C SER A 168 14.73 3.04 -6.72
N ARG A 169 15.52 4.11 -6.64
CA ARG A 169 15.33 5.20 -5.67
C ARG A 169 14.60 6.31 -6.42
N ARG A 170 13.28 6.19 -6.58
CA ARG A 170 12.48 7.24 -7.21
C ARG A 170 12.18 8.30 -6.16
N SER A 171 12.77 9.48 -6.32
CA SER A 171 12.04 10.72 -6.00
C SER A 171 10.70 10.64 -6.72
N ILE A 172 9.60 11.00 -6.05
CA ILE A 172 8.37 11.22 -6.79
C ILE A 172 8.69 12.27 -7.86
N ASP A 173 8.63 11.89 -9.14
CA ASP A 173 8.72 12.84 -10.23
C ASP A 173 7.43 13.66 -10.20
N TYR A 174 7.48 14.76 -9.45
CA TYR A 174 6.51 15.85 -9.55
C TYR A 174 6.59 16.55 -10.91
N GLU A 175 7.41 16.10 -11.86
CA GLU A 175 7.64 16.78 -13.14
C GLU A 175 6.38 16.97 -14.00
N HIS A 176 5.32 16.19 -13.76
CA HIS A 176 4.05 16.32 -14.48
C HIS A 176 2.91 16.99 -13.71
N LEU A 177 3.12 17.43 -12.46
CA LEU A 177 2.13 18.21 -11.73
C LEU A 177 2.25 19.69 -12.13
N SER A 178 1.11 20.34 -12.37
CA SER A 178 1.09 21.76 -12.74
C SER A 178 1.73 22.59 -11.61
N PRO A 179 2.33 23.76 -11.92
CA PRO A 179 2.91 24.64 -10.90
C PRO A 179 1.93 24.94 -9.75
N GLU A 180 0.63 25.01 -10.06
CA GLU A 180 -0.46 25.27 -9.12
C GLU A 180 -0.69 24.15 -8.11
N GLU A 181 -0.40 22.89 -8.48
CA GLU A 181 -0.48 21.73 -7.59
C GLU A 181 0.79 21.56 -6.72
N LYS A 182 1.94 22.06 -7.20
CA LYS A 182 3.21 22.11 -6.46
C LYS A 182 3.24 23.17 -5.36
N GLU A 183 2.50 24.27 -5.55
CA GLU A 183 2.44 25.40 -4.63
C GLU A 183 1.23 25.42 -3.70
N ARG A 184 0.47 24.32 -3.59
CA ARG A 184 -0.56 24.21 -2.53
C ARG A 184 0.12 24.16 -1.17
N SER A 185 0.37 25.35 -0.62
CA SER A 185 0.82 25.52 0.74
C SER A 185 -0.21 24.86 1.65
N PRO A 186 0.23 24.07 2.65
CA PRO A 186 -0.69 23.35 3.51
C PRO A 186 -1.67 24.35 4.12
N THR A 187 -2.97 24.03 4.06
CA THR A 187 -4.00 24.89 4.65
C THR A 187 -3.70 25.10 6.13
N GLU A 188 -4.18 26.21 6.67
CA GLU A 188 -3.93 26.58 8.08
C GLU A 188 -4.37 25.44 9.03
N GLU A 189 -5.41 24.70 8.69
CA GLU A 189 -5.83 23.48 9.39
C GLU A 189 -4.82 22.33 9.32
N GLN A 190 -4.17 22.12 8.18
CA GLN A 190 -3.12 21.11 8.02
C GLN A 190 -1.85 21.51 8.76
N ARG A 191 -1.48 22.80 8.73
CA ARG A 191 -0.37 23.34 9.54
C ARG A 191 -0.66 23.20 11.03
N ALA A 192 -1.89 23.51 11.46
CA ALA A 192 -2.33 23.33 12.83
C ALA A 192 -2.38 21.85 13.25
N ALA A 193 -2.77 20.94 12.36
CA ALA A 193 -2.77 19.50 12.62
C ALA A 193 -1.35 18.96 12.78
N VAL A 194 -0.41 19.40 11.94
CA VAL A 194 1.02 19.04 12.07
C VAL A 194 1.61 19.63 13.35
N ALA A 195 1.33 20.89 13.68
CA ALA A 195 1.78 21.51 14.93
C ALA A 195 1.24 20.77 16.17
N ARG A 196 -0.05 20.38 16.16
CA ARG A 196 -0.65 19.55 17.23
C ARG A 196 0.02 18.17 17.32
N ALA A 197 0.30 17.51 16.20
CA ALA A 197 0.97 16.21 16.18
C ALA A 197 2.42 16.27 16.68
N VAL A 198 3.12 17.39 16.46
CA VAL A 198 4.47 17.63 16.97
C VAL A 198 4.45 17.94 18.48
N MET A 199 3.48 18.72 18.97
CA MET A 199 3.36 18.99 20.42
C MET A 199 3.02 17.73 21.24
N ILE A 200 2.17 16.83 20.73
CA ILE A 200 1.87 15.55 21.40
C ILE A 200 3.13 14.68 21.61
N LYS A 201 4.15 14.84 20.75
CA LYS A 201 5.43 14.13 20.87
C LYS A 201 6.41 14.77 21.87
N LEU A 202 6.24 16.04 22.21
CA LEU A 202 7.12 16.74 23.16
C LEU A 202 6.62 16.61 24.61
N ASP A 203 5.30 16.60 24.82
CA ASP A 203 4.72 16.47 26.17
C ASP A 203 4.86 15.06 26.76
N THR A 204 5.04 14.03 25.93
CA THR A 204 5.28 12.65 26.40
C THR A 204 6.72 12.40 26.86
N CYS A 205 7.61 13.39 26.78
CA CYS A 205 8.98 13.32 27.27
C CYS A 205 9.25 14.15 28.54
N ALA A 206 8.25 14.85 29.09
CA ALA A 206 8.44 15.76 30.23
C ALA A 206 7.84 15.30 31.58
N THR A 207 7.27 14.09 31.67
CA THR A 207 6.71 13.56 32.94
C THR A 207 7.31 12.22 33.36
N LEU A 208 8.63 12.09 33.23
CA LEU A 208 9.43 11.11 33.99
C LEU A 208 10.71 11.81 34.49
N ALA A 209 10.52 12.64 35.52
CA ALA A 209 11.54 13.04 36.47
C ALA A 209 10.88 13.05 37.86
#